data_AF-A0A956NA59-F1
#
_entry.id   AF-A0A956NA59-F1
#
_cell.length_a   1.000
_cell.length_b   1.000
_cell.length_c   1.000
_cell.angle_alpha   90.00
_cell.angle_beta   90.00
_cell.angle_gamma   90.00
#
_symmetry.space_group_name_H-M   'P 1'
#
loop_
_entity.id
_entity.type
_entity.pdbx_description
1 polymer ?
#
loop_
_entity_poly.entity_id
_entity_poly.type
_entity_poly.pdbx_seq_one_letter_code
_entity_poly.pdbx_strand_id
1 'polypeptide(L)'
;MLGCLFLLGAPPPALAADNSAYGGIRELNNGTLLGGDGTGTAKFTIHSVRLDLVKQARDLNGTLLPSGGSVDAGSEIYFLLLVDNPTEAPAPDIRLSDPINSDAFVYTPGSLEMSVVPTGTDPMAGPWTPLTDELDPAGTADYGSITTSVVDTIDRLTFGADPEQTNLRYQLEAGHQLVVRFRVRVK
;
A
#
# COMPACT_ATOMS: atom_id res chain seq x y z
N MET A 1 6.48 -63.49 -59.82
CA MET A 1 5.20 -62.92 -59.32
C MET A 1 4.99 -63.51 -57.93
N LEU A 2 4.87 -62.78 -56.83
CA LEU A 2 4.56 -61.38 -56.57
C LEU A 2 5.13 -61.10 -55.17
N GLY A 3 5.95 -60.06 -55.01
CA GLY A 3 6.62 -59.75 -53.74
C GLY A 3 5.66 -59.12 -52.73
N CYS A 4 5.68 -59.62 -51.49
CA CYS A 4 5.06 -58.97 -50.34
C CYS A 4 5.86 -57.72 -49.97
N LEU A 5 5.34 -56.55 -50.37
CA LEU A 5 5.83 -55.26 -49.92
C LEU A 5 5.18 -54.95 -48.56
N PHE A 6 5.91 -55.14 -47.47
CA PHE A 6 5.52 -54.63 -46.16
C PHE A 6 5.63 -53.10 -46.17
N LEU A 7 4.49 -52.40 -46.17
CA LEU A 7 4.45 -50.98 -45.84
C LEU A 7 4.78 -50.83 -44.35
N LEU A 8 6.02 -50.46 -44.04
CA LEU A 8 6.39 -49.87 -42.76
C LEU A 8 5.71 -48.50 -42.67
N GLY A 9 4.59 -48.42 -41.95
CA GLY A 9 3.97 -47.15 -41.60
C GLY A 9 4.95 -46.32 -40.78
N ALA A 10 5.30 -45.13 -41.26
CA ALA A 10 6.05 -44.17 -40.47
C ALA A 10 5.24 -43.86 -39.20
N PRO A 11 5.85 -43.86 -38.00
CA PRO A 11 5.15 -43.44 -36.80
C PRO A 11 4.64 -42.01 -37.01
N PRO A 12 3.41 -41.67 -36.55
CA PRO A 12 2.94 -40.30 -36.64
C PRO A 12 3.93 -39.39 -35.90
N PRO A 13 4.19 -38.16 -36.39
CA PRO A 13 4.99 -37.20 -35.63
C PRO A 13 4.34 -37.01 -34.27
N ALA A 14 5.05 -37.37 -33.21
CA ALA A 14 4.66 -36.98 -31.87
C ALA A 14 4.78 -35.45 -31.79
N LEU A 15 3.71 -34.78 -31.37
CA LEU A 15 3.75 -33.34 -31.09
C LEU A 15 4.83 -33.11 -30.02
N ALA A 16 5.69 -32.11 -30.24
CA ALA A 16 6.61 -31.63 -29.22
C ALA A 16 5.77 -31.38 -27.97
N ALA A 17 6.11 -32.08 -26.89
CA ALA A 17 5.34 -32.11 -25.66
C ALA A 17 4.74 -30.74 -25.31
N ASP A 18 3.46 -30.70 -24.96
CA ASP A 18 2.86 -29.58 -24.24
C ASP A 18 3.66 -29.39 -22.94
N ASN A 19 4.72 -28.59 -23.01
CA ASN A 19 5.59 -28.31 -21.89
C ASN A 19 5.17 -26.97 -21.29
N SER A 20 4.21 -27.04 -20.38
CA SER A 20 3.83 -25.89 -19.57
C SER A 20 4.72 -25.83 -18.32
N ALA A 21 5.59 -24.83 -18.28
CA ALA A 21 6.31 -24.48 -17.05
C ALA A 21 5.41 -23.61 -16.18
N TYR A 22 4.83 -24.19 -15.12
CA TYR A 22 4.19 -23.43 -14.04
C TYR A 22 5.24 -23.15 -12.96
N GLY A 23 5.64 -21.88 -12.83
CA GLY A 23 6.55 -21.44 -11.79
C GLY A 23 6.07 -20.13 -11.18
N GLY A 24 5.98 -20.09 -9.85
CA GLY A 24 5.79 -18.88 -9.06
C GLY A 24 6.75 -18.90 -7.87
N ILE A 25 7.25 -17.73 -7.47
CA ILE A 25 8.01 -17.58 -6.22
C ILE A 25 7.05 -17.02 -5.17
N ARG A 26 6.38 -17.90 -4.42
CA ARG A 26 5.54 -17.50 -3.27
C ARG A 26 4.39 -16.54 -3.68
N GLU A 27 3.98 -15.64 -2.78
CA GLU A 27 2.87 -14.66 -2.88
C GLU A 27 3.07 -13.53 -3.93
N LEU A 28 4.00 -13.66 -4.88
CA LEU A 28 4.26 -12.66 -5.93
C LEU A 28 3.32 -12.86 -7.13
N ASN A 29 2.26 -12.05 -7.19
CA ASN A 29 1.22 -12.11 -8.23
C ASN A 29 1.44 -11.17 -9.44
N ASN A 30 2.64 -10.59 -9.62
CA ASN A 30 2.85 -9.53 -10.64
C ASN A 30 4.08 -9.74 -11.55
N GLY A 31 4.30 -10.96 -12.02
CA GLY A 31 5.31 -11.27 -13.03
C GLY A 31 4.69 -11.74 -14.34
N THR A 32 5.22 -11.29 -15.48
CA THR A 32 4.87 -11.81 -16.81
C THR A 32 5.96 -12.75 -17.30
N LEU A 33 5.58 -13.94 -17.76
CA LEU A 33 6.48 -14.86 -18.46
C LEU A 33 6.45 -14.54 -19.96
N LEU A 34 7.60 -14.20 -20.53
CA LEU A 34 7.76 -14.03 -21.98
C LEU A 34 8.63 -15.16 -22.54
N GLY A 35 8.16 -15.83 -23.61
CA GLY A 35 8.93 -16.86 -24.33
C GLY A 35 8.98 -18.25 -23.68
N GLY A 36 7.91 -18.70 -23.02
CA GLY A 36 7.82 -20.00 -22.34
C GLY A 36 7.40 -21.20 -23.21
N ASP A 37 7.41 -21.07 -24.54
CA ASP A 37 6.95 -22.11 -25.49
C ASP A 37 8.02 -23.16 -25.86
N GLY A 38 9.17 -23.12 -25.18
CA GLY A 38 10.27 -24.06 -25.41
C GLY A 38 11.12 -23.76 -26.63
N THR A 39 10.90 -22.64 -27.34
CA THR A 39 11.66 -22.28 -28.54
C THR A 39 12.75 -21.20 -28.32
N GLY A 40 12.89 -20.68 -27.09
CA GLY A 40 13.89 -19.65 -26.74
C GLY A 40 14.12 -19.47 -25.22
N THR A 41 14.89 -18.45 -24.84
CA THR A 41 15.13 -18.11 -23.42
C THR A 41 13.87 -17.51 -22.78
N ALA A 42 13.31 -18.19 -21.77
CA ALA A 42 12.24 -17.64 -20.94
C ALA A 42 12.79 -16.48 -20.09
N LYS A 43 12.14 -15.33 -20.15
CA LYS A 43 12.44 -14.17 -19.30
C LYS A 43 11.29 -13.96 -18.33
N PHE A 44 11.63 -13.77 -17.06
CA PHE A 44 10.70 -13.31 -16.04
C PHE A 44 11.13 -11.92 -15.56
N THR A 45 10.18 -11.01 -15.39
CA THR A 45 10.42 -9.67 -14.85
C THR A 45 9.79 -9.59 -13.46
N ILE A 46 10.57 -9.17 -12.46
CA ILE A 46 10.07 -8.87 -11.12
C ILE A 46 9.98 -7.35 -10.99
N HIS A 47 8.77 -6.85 -10.78
CA HIS A 47 8.54 -5.46 -10.40
C HIS A 47 8.59 -5.39 -8.87
N SER A 48 9.62 -4.76 -8.30
CA SER A 48 9.68 -4.45 -6.88
C SER A 48 9.40 -2.96 -6.67
N VAL A 49 8.46 -2.64 -5.79
CA VAL A 49 8.22 -1.25 -5.37
C VAL A 49 8.97 -1.00 -4.07
N ARG A 50 9.82 0.03 -4.05
CA ARG A 50 10.40 0.57 -2.83
C ARG A 50 9.58 1.79 -2.42
N LEU A 51 9.09 1.77 -1.19
CA LEU A 51 8.35 2.88 -0.60
C LEU A 51 9.18 3.55 0.48
N ASP A 52 9.06 4.86 0.59
CA ASP A 52 9.61 5.63 1.69
C ASP A 52 8.48 6.01 2.65
N LEU A 53 8.63 5.65 3.93
CA LEU A 53 7.67 5.97 4.99
C LEU A 53 8.27 7.04 5.91
N VAL A 54 7.55 8.14 6.09
CA VAL A 54 7.96 9.23 6.98
C VAL A 54 6.79 9.64 7.87
N LYS A 55 7.07 9.84 9.16
CA LYS A 55 6.16 10.51 10.09
C LYS A 55 6.67 11.92 10.39
N GLN A 56 5.81 12.92 10.24
CA GLN A 56 6.12 14.32 10.53
C GLN A 56 5.16 14.90 11.56
N ALA A 57 5.64 15.93 12.27
CA ALA A 57 4.81 16.82 13.06
C ALA A 57 4.82 18.21 12.42
N ARG A 58 3.66 18.86 12.31
CA ARG A 58 3.53 20.20 11.74
C ARG A 58 2.65 21.09 12.61
N ASP A 59 2.94 22.38 12.62
CA ASP A 59 2.01 23.35 13.21
C ASP A 59 0.74 23.49 12.37
N LEU A 60 -0.26 24.24 12.86
CA LEU A 60 -1.52 24.42 12.13
C LEU A 60 -1.40 25.25 10.84
N ASN A 61 -0.28 25.96 10.65
CA ASN A 61 0.03 26.65 9.39
C ASN A 61 0.71 25.70 8.37
N GLY A 62 1.00 24.46 8.76
CA GLY A 62 1.68 23.48 7.92
C GLY A 62 3.21 23.54 7.99
N THR A 63 3.79 24.33 8.89
CA THR A 63 5.24 24.41 9.08
C THR A 63 5.76 23.12 9.72
N LEU A 64 6.84 22.56 9.18
CA LEU A 64 7.50 21.39 9.75
C LEU A 64 8.10 21.71 11.13
N LEU A 65 7.71 20.94 12.13
CA LEU A 65 8.31 20.98 13.45
C LEU A 65 9.59 20.12 13.45
N PRO A 66 10.71 20.63 13.98
CA PRO A 66 11.97 19.90 13.99
C PRO A 66 11.88 18.67 14.91
N SER A 67 12.59 17.61 14.53
CA SER A 67 12.71 16.42 15.37
C SER A 67 13.37 16.78 16.71
N GLY A 68 12.78 16.31 17.82
CA GLY A 68 13.21 16.65 19.18
C GLY A 68 12.89 18.08 19.62
N GLY A 69 12.18 18.86 18.79
CA GLY A 69 11.67 20.18 19.16
C GLY A 69 10.61 20.10 20.26
N SER A 70 10.54 21.13 21.09
CA SER A 70 9.49 21.28 22.10
C SER A 70 8.23 21.87 21.49
N VAL A 71 7.08 21.37 21.93
CA VAL A 71 5.76 21.95 21.65
C VAL A 71 5.08 22.22 22.99
N ASP A 72 4.47 23.39 23.14
CA ASP A 72 3.81 23.76 24.39
C ASP A 72 2.59 22.87 24.66
N ALA A 73 2.44 22.44 25.91
CA ALA A 73 1.26 21.73 26.39
C ALA A 73 -0.02 22.53 26.06
N GLY A 74 -1.07 21.82 25.64
CA GLY A 74 -2.33 22.39 25.18
C GLY A 74 -2.36 22.83 23.71
N SER A 75 -1.22 22.90 23.02
CA SER A 75 -1.18 23.23 21.59
C SER A 75 -1.79 22.12 20.73
N GLU A 76 -2.43 22.50 19.62
CA GLU A 76 -2.78 21.55 18.55
C GLU A 76 -1.72 21.54 17.46
N ILE A 77 -1.38 20.35 16.99
CA ILE A 77 -0.45 20.10 15.88
C ILE A 77 -1.02 19.03 14.95
N TYR A 78 -0.52 18.98 13.72
CA TYR A 78 -0.75 17.85 12.82
C TYR A 78 0.32 16.78 13.01
N PHE A 79 -0.09 15.52 13.03
CA PHE A 79 0.76 14.42 12.61
C PHE A 79 0.43 14.03 11.17
N LEU A 80 1.48 13.76 10.39
CA LEU A 80 1.39 13.29 9.01
C LEU A 80 2.12 11.96 8.89
N LEU A 81 1.46 11.00 8.25
CA LEU A 81 2.05 9.76 7.77
C LEU A 81 2.17 9.86 6.25
N LEU A 82 3.40 9.72 5.75
CA LEU A 82 3.75 9.93 4.36
C LEU A 82 4.25 8.61 3.79
N VAL A 83 3.62 8.14 2.71
CA VAL A 83 4.12 6.99 1.94
C VAL A 83 4.43 7.50 0.55
N ASP A 84 5.70 7.59 0.20
CA ASP A 84 6.14 7.98 -1.14
C ASP A 84 6.42 6.74 -1.98
N ASN A 85 5.86 6.71 -3.20
CA ASN A 85 6.17 5.72 -4.22
C ASN A 85 6.90 6.41 -5.38
N PRO A 86 8.22 6.63 -5.27
CA PRO A 86 9.01 7.26 -6.32
C PRO A 86 9.27 6.33 -7.52
N THR A 87 8.75 5.10 -7.50
CA THR A 87 9.03 4.10 -8.52
C THR A 87 8.10 4.24 -9.73
N GLU A 88 8.38 3.46 -10.78
CA GLU A 88 7.60 3.41 -12.01
C GLU A 88 6.41 2.43 -11.96
N ALA A 89 6.20 1.74 -10.82
CA ALA A 89 5.12 0.77 -10.66
C ALA A 89 4.20 1.13 -9.48
N PRO A 90 2.89 0.88 -9.57
CA PRO A 90 1.97 1.13 -8.46
C PRO A 90 2.23 0.17 -7.30
N ALA A 91 2.02 0.65 -6.08
CA ALA A 91 2.03 -0.15 -4.86
C ALA A 91 0.60 -0.52 -4.45
N PRO A 92 0.18 -1.78 -4.61
CA PRO A 92 -1.13 -2.20 -4.17
C PRO A 92 -1.17 -2.39 -2.65
N ASP A 93 -2.36 -2.18 -2.07
CA ASP A 93 -2.68 -2.55 -0.68
C ASP A 93 -1.79 -1.87 0.37
N ILE A 94 -1.65 -0.55 0.25
CA ILE A 94 -0.99 0.28 1.27
C ILE A 94 -1.78 0.20 2.56
N ARG A 95 -1.07 -0.15 3.64
CA ARG A 95 -1.61 -0.23 5.00
C ARG A 95 -0.70 0.49 5.96
N LEU A 96 -1.27 1.30 6.84
CA LEU A 96 -0.55 2.03 7.88
C LEU A 96 -1.25 1.81 9.22
N SER A 97 -0.45 1.72 10.27
CA SER A 97 -0.94 1.75 11.64
C SER A 97 -0.02 2.63 12.46
N ASP A 98 -0.61 3.53 13.24
CA ASP A 98 0.12 4.49 14.04
C ASP A 98 -0.44 4.50 15.47
N PRO A 99 0.32 3.97 16.45
CA PRO A 99 -0.03 4.09 17.86
C PRO A 99 0.27 5.52 18.32
N ILE A 100 -0.76 6.24 18.72
CA ILE A 100 -0.65 7.56 19.30
C ILE A 100 -0.34 7.39 20.78
N ASN A 101 0.76 7.99 21.23
CA ASN A 101 1.12 8.01 22.64
C ASN A 101 0.09 8.84 23.42
N SER A 102 -0.88 8.17 24.05
CA SER A 102 -1.94 8.86 24.77
C SER A 102 -1.43 9.57 26.02
N ASP A 103 -0.24 9.26 26.56
CA ASP A 103 0.32 9.99 27.70
C ASP A 103 0.74 11.41 27.32
N ALA A 104 1.06 11.65 26.05
CA ALA A 104 1.55 12.93 25.54
C ALA A 104 0.56 13.64 24.62
N PHE A 105 -0.35 12.90 23.97
CA PHE A 105 -1.22 13.43 22.93
C PHE A 105 -2.66 12.97 23.12
N VAL A 106 -3.61 13.80 22.69
CA VAL A 106 -5.03 13.46 22.58
C VAL A 106 -5.42 13.65 21.13
N TYR A 107 -5.99 12.63 20.50
CA TYR A 107 -6.56 12.75 19.16
C TYR A 107 -7.67 13.81 19.12
N THR A 108 -7.69 14.63 18.06
CA THR A 108 -8.79 15.59 17.82
C THR A 108 -9.82 14.93 16.87
N PRO A 109 -11.06 14.65 17.34
CA PRO A 109 -12.08 14.03 16.49
C PRO A 109 -12.42 14.83 15.24
N GLY A 110 -12.74 14.13 14.16
CA GLY A 110 -13.07 14.65 12.84
C GLY A 110 -11.91 15.31 12.11
N SER A 111 -10.67 15.02 12.51
CA SER A 111 -9.48 15.62 11.91
C SER A 111 -8.71 14.71 10.96
N LEU A 112 -9.12 13.44 10.86
CA LEU A 112 -8.51 12.48 9.95
C LEU A 112 -8.81 12.83 8.49
N GLU A 113 -7.76 13.03 7.70
CA GLU A 113 -7.86 13.38 6.30
C GLU A 113 -6.75 12.69 5.51
N MET A 114 -6.99 12.50 4.21
CA MET A 114 -5.96 12.05 3.28
C MET A 114 -5.80 12.98 2.09
N SER A 115 -4.62 12.92 1.48
CA SER A 115 -4.32 13.52 0.19
C SER A 115 -3.35 12.65 -0.59
N VAL A 116 -3.33 12.88 -1.90
CA VAL A 116 -2.39 12.25 -2.82
C VAL A 116 -1.77 13.35 -3.65
N VAL A 117 -0.45 13.43 -3.61
CA VAL A 117 0.32 14.46 -4.32
C VAL A 117 1.43 13.80 -5.14
N PRO A 118 1.97 14.47 -6.18
CA PRO A 118 3.15 13.96 -6.87
C PRO A 118 4.35 13.85 -5.93
N THR A 119 5.18 12.82 -6.12
CA THR A 119 6.44 12.64 -5.39
C THR A 119 7.27 13.94 -5.39
N GLY A 120 7.83 14.31 -4.23
CA GLY A 120 8.64 15.51 -4.06
C GLY A 120 7.84 16.81 -3.86
N THR A 121 6.51 16.75 -3.90
CA THR A 121 5.64 17.89 -3.54
C THR A 121 5.57 18.03 -2.01
N ASP A 122 5.39 19.26 -1.50
CA ASP A 122 5.10 19.45 -0.08
C ASP A 122 3.82 18.68 0.30
N PRO A 123 3.86 17.77 1.28
CA PRO A 123 2.69 16.99 1.68
C PRO A 123 1.51 17.84 2.16
N MET A 124 1.74 19.11 2.51
CA MET A 124 0.68 20.03 2.90
C MET A 124 -0.12 20.62 1.72
N ALA A 125 0.36 20.49 0.48
CA ALA A 125 -0.17 21.19 -0.68
C ALA A 125 -1.39 20.52 -1.35
N GLY A 126 -1.70 19.28 -0.98
CA GLY A 126 -2.74 18.50 -1.65
C GLY A 126 -4.16 18.90 -1.25
N PRO A 127 -5.17 18.65 -2.11
CA PRO A 127 -6.56 18.73 -1.68
C PRO A 127 -6.82 17.66 -0.61
N TRP A 128 -7.48 18.05 0.46
CA TRP A 128 -7.75 17.15 1.59
C TRP A 128 -9.12 16.52 1.46
N THR A 129 -9.15 15.20 1.55
CA THR A 129 -10.37 14.40 1.60
C THR A 129 -10.54 13.93 3.04
N PRO A 130 -11.63 14.33 3.73
CA PRO A 130 -11.94 13.80 5.05
C PRO A 130 -12.12 12.29 5.01
N LEU A 131 -11.65 11.63 6.07
CA LEU A 131 -11.93 10.23 6.35
C LEU A 131 -12.79 10.13 7.61
N THR A 132 -13.47 9.00 7.78
CA THR A 132 -14.30 8.70 8.92
C THR A 132 -13.45 8.28 10.11
N ASP A 133 -13.82 8.74 11.30
CA ASP A 133 -13.19 8.27 12.54
C ASP A 133 -13.76 6.92 12.99
N GLU A 134 -14.84 6.47 12.37
CA GLU A 134 -15.63 5.33 12.83
C GLU A 134 -14.96 4.00 12.47
N LEU A 135 -15.00 3.07 13.41
CA LEU A 135 -14.68 1.66 13.19
C LEU A 135 -15.86 1.00 12.48
N ASP A 136 -16.18 1.42 11.27
CA ASP A 136 -17.47 1.12 10.63
C ASP A 136 -17.71 -0.40 10.45
N PRO A 137 -18.75 -1.02 11.03
CA PRO A 137 -19.18 -2.39 10.74
C PRO A 137 -20.35 -2.48 9.73
N ALA A 138 -20.81 -1.37 9.11
CA ALA A 138 -22.10 -1.27 8.43
C ALA A 138 -22.16 -0.58 7.03
N GLY A 139 -21.05 -0.12 6.43
CA GLY A 139 -20.96 -0.01 4.96
C GLY A 139 -20.80 1.38 4.34
N THR A 140 -20.23 2.34 5.06
CA THR A 140 -19.63 3.58 4.49
C THR A 140 -18.11 3.57 4.65
N ALA A 141 -17.50 2.39 4.53
CA ALA A 141 -16.07 2.20 4.56
C ALA A 141 -15.34 3.16 3.62
N ASP A 142 -14.43 3.94 4.18
CA ASP A 142 -13.38 4.63 3.43
C ASP A 142 -12.02 3.99 3.74
N TYR A 143 -10.93 4.72 3.56
CA TYR A 143 -9.60 4.16 3.67
C TYR A 143 -9.00 4.19 5.08
N GLY A 144 -9.59 4.83 6.08
CA GLY A 144 -8.95 4.95 7.39
C GLY A 144 -9.91 5.14 8.54
N SER A 145 -9.45 4.80 9.75
CA SER A 145 -10.26 4.92 10.96
C SER A 145 -9.38 5.13 12.20
N ILE A 146 -10.02 5.52 13.30
CA ILE A 146 -9.39 5.69 14.60
C ILE A 146 -10.04 4.74 15.61
N THR A 147 -9.21 3.92 16.24
CA THR A 147 -9.56 3.18 17.45
C THR A 147 -9.19 4.05 18.66
N THR A 148 -10.17 4.65 19.32
CA THR A 148 -9.98 5.18 20.67
C THR A 148 -10.41 4.11 21.66
N SER A 149 -9.45 3.52 22.37
CA SER A 149 -9.79 2.52 23.40
C SER A 149 -9.94 3.20 24.75
N VAL A 150 -11.00 2.85 25.47
CA VAL A 150 -11.11 3.18 26.92
C VAL A 150 -10.34 2.19 27.80
N VAL A 151 -9.81 1.11 27.21
CA VAL A 151 -9.17 -0.03 27.91
C VAL A 151 -7.66 -0.10 27.64
N ASP A 152 -7.24 0.24 26.42
CA ASP A 152 -5.84 0.37 26.03
C ASP A 152 -5.48 1.85 26.01
N THR A 153 -4.43 2.23 26.73
CA THR A 153 -3.96 3.63 26.84
C THR A 153 -3.30 4.13 25.55
N ILE A 154 -3.70 3.65 24.38
CA ILE A 154 -3.11 3.99 23.08
C ILE A 154 -4.26 4.16 22.10
N ASP A 155 -4.47 5.40 21.64
CA ASP A 155 -5.31 5.63 20.47
C ASP A 155 -4.55 5.10 19.25
N ARG A 156 -5.22 4.38 18.37
CA ARG A 156 -4.59 3.76 17.19
C ARG A 156 -5.28 4.24 15.94
N LEU A 157 -4.53 4.94 15.08
CA LEU A 157 -4.94 5.21 13.71
C LEU A 157 -4.58 4.03 12.82
N THR A 158 -5.44 3.77 11.85
CA THR A 158 -5.22 2.79 10.79
C THR A 158 -5.63 3.38 9.44
N PHE A 159 -4.92 2.96 8.39
CA PHE A 159 -5.25 3.25 7.00
C PHE A 159 -5.02 2.01 6.17
N GLY A 160 -5.84 1.80 5.15
CA GLY A 160 -5.85 0.59 4.35
C GLY A 160 -6.50 -0.59 5.08
N ALA A 161 -6.65 -1.71 4.37
CA ALA A 161 -7.37 -2.87 4.88
C ALA A 161 -6.81 -3.42 6.19
N ASP A 162 -7.67 -3.53 7.20
CA ASP A 162 -7.36 -4.03 8.53
C ASP A 162 -8.30 -5.19 8.90
N PRO A 163 -7.84 -6.25 9.60
CA PRO A 163 -8.72 -7.36 9.99
C PRO A 163 -9.75 -7.00 11.07
N GLU A 164 -9.49 -5.97 11.87
CA GLU A 164 -10.32 -5.53 12.99
C GLU A 164 -11.23 -4.35 12.61
N GLN A 165 -11.05 -3.79 11.40
CA GLN A 165 -11.76 -2.60 10.93
C GLN A 165 -12.03 -2.67 9.43
N THR A 166 -13.18 -2.18 9.00
CA THR A 166 -13.65 -2.38 7.62
C THR A 166 -13.08 -1.35 6.63
N ASN A 167 -11.82 -0.96 6.79
CA ASN A 167 -11.16 -0.01 5.90
C ASN A 167 -10.97 -0.60 4.49
N LEU A 168 -11.13 0.24 3.46
CA LEU A 168 -10.88 -0.12 2.07
C LEU A 168 -9.39 -0.30 1.78
N ARG A 169 -9.07 -1.14 0.79
CA ARG A 169 -7.70 -1.26 0.27
C ARG A 169 -7.37 -0.03 -0.56
N TYR A 170 -6.17 0.51 -0.36
CA TYR A 170 -5.67 1.63 -1.15
C TYR A 170 -4.51 1.20 -2.04
N GLN A 171 -4.54 1.64 -3.31
CA GLN A 171 -3.42 1.50 -4.24
C GLN A 171 -2.76 2.87 -4.42
N LEU A 172 -1.45 2.94 -4.18
CA LEU A 172 -0.66 4.15 -4.43
C LEU A 172 -0.02 4.06 -5.80
N GLU A 173 -0.40 4.96 -6.69
CA GLU A 173 0.15 5.04 -8.04
C GLU A 173 1.65 5.37 -8.05
N ALA A 174 2.32 4.98 -9.13
CA ALA A 174 3.70 5.34 -9.41
C ALA A 174 3.89 6.87 -9.43
N GLY A 175 5.00 7.36 -8.87
CA GLY A 175 5.35 8.79 -8.83
C GLY A 175 4.43 9.65 -7.96
N HIS A 176 3.71 9.03 -7.02
CA HIS A 176 2.82 9.72 -6.09
C HIS A 176 3.17 9.39 -4.65
N GLN A 177 2.78 10.31 -3.77
CA GLN A 177 2.87 10.19 -2.34
C GLN A 177 1.47 10.24 -1.73
N LEU A 178 1.14 9.23 -0.93
CA LEU A 178 -0.01 9.24 -0.02
C LEU A 178 0.36 10.03 1.23
N VAL A 179 -0.53 10.92 1.64
CA VAL A 179 -0.44 11.64 2.90
C VAL A 179 -1.70 11.38 3.70
N VAL A 180 -1.55 10.83 4.91
CA VAL A 180 -2.62 10.76 5.90
C VAL A 180 -2.26 11.73 7.01
N ARG A 181 -3.17 12.62 7.37
CA ARG A 181 -2.96 13.57 8.46
C ARG A 181 -4.09 13.52 9.47
N PHE A 182 -3.76 13.93 10.68
CA PHE A 182 -4.73 14.14 11.74
C PHE A 182 -4.18 15.13 12.76
N ARG A 183 -5.08 15.75 13.52
CA ARG A 183 -4.71 16.66 14.60
C ARG A 183 -4.62 15.93 15.92
N VAL A 184 -3.69 16.37 16.74
CA VAL A 184 -3.58 16.00 18.15
C VAL A 184 -3.39 17.25 19.00
N ARG A 185 -3.90 17.20 20.23
CA ARG A 185 -3.58 18.17 21.28
C ARG A 185 -2.48 17.62 22.17
N VAL A 186 -1.44 18.41 22.41
CA VAL A 186 -0.37 18.09 23.37
C VAL A 186 -0.93 18.17 24.80
N LYS A 187 -0.63 17.17 25.64
CA LYS A 187 -1.01 17.13 27.06
C LYS A 187 -0.11 17.98 27.93
#